data_AF-A0AAD7T7I0-F1
#
_entry.id   AF-A0AAD7T7I0-F1
#
_cell.length_a   1.000
_cell.length_b   1.000
_cell.length_c   1.000
_cell.angle_alpha   90.00
_cell.angle_beta   90.00
_cell.angle_gamma   90.00
#
_symmetry.space_group_name_H-M   'P 1'
#
loop_
_entity.id
_entity.type
_entity.pdbx_description
1 polymer ?
#
loop_
_entity_poly.entity_id
_entity_poly.type
_entity_poly.pdbx_seq_one_letter_code
_entity_poly.pdbx_strand_id
1 'polypeptide(L)'
;MLRDQSVQHIIDTCANLYLNGEDNIPADVADTFTLLIEKLKTCRSNSVKRSKERSIEEASQLLKKVQQQQLRVLQIKYILPLVRLLIAMQLEMPHISTACRKLDQMMQQLSEVNRSLVFEEMEACVMTLVDTEQILSVKDLQIVCMLLEDSTVGREVWRQAYPSLLCKVAEVFPVAMEQEATRNREWCYLAVKACLQMFQLLQGEVAPLVWEKDSGDLAVQNILRHLMPSSSERAPTGTPAS
;
A
#
# COMPACT_ATOMS: atom_id res chain seq x y z
N MET A 1 -12.90 5.61 -4.85
CA MET A 1 -13.97 5.47 -3.82
C MET A 1 -13.43 5.50 -2.39
N LEU A 2 -12.52 4.62 -1.95
CA LEU A 2 -11.93 4.70 -0.61
C LEU A 2 -10.82 5.75 -0.48
N ARG A 3 -10.00 5.91 -1.52
CA ARG A 3 -8.90 6.89 -1.57
C ARG A 3 -9.38 8.35 -1.53
N ASP A 4 -10.62 8.58 -1.96
CA ASP A 4 -11.26 9.90 -2.01
C ASP A 4 -12.15 10.16 -0.78
N GLN A 5 -12.43 9.13 0.02
CA GLN A 5 -13.18 9.27 1.26
C GLN A 5 -12.26 9.79 2.36
N SER A 6 -12.76 10.77 3.10
CA SER A 6 -12.06 11.23 4.31
C SER A 6 -11.98 10.09 5.33
N VAL A 7 -10.78 9.80 5.81
CA VAL A 7 -10.57 8.83 6.91
C VAL A 7 -11.43 9.18 8.12
N GLN A 8 -11.67 10.47 8.38
CA GLN A 8 -12.59 10.92 9.44
C GLN A 8 -14.01 10.39 9.22
N HIS A 9 -14.53 10.47 7.99
CA HIS A 9 -15.87 9.99 7.68
C HIS A 9 -16.01 8.48 7.89
N ILE A 10 -14.96 7.71 7.56
CA ILE A 10 -14.92 6.27 7.80
C ILE A 10 -14.86 5.97 9.31
N ILE A 11 -14.07 6.73 10.08
CA ILE A 11 -14.03 6.65 11.55
C ILE A 11 -15.42 6.91 12.14
N ASP A 12 -16.10 7.98 11.71
CA ASP A 12 -17.42 8.35 12.24
C ASP A 12 -18.47 7.30 11.88
N THR A 13 -18.39 6.72 10.67
CA THR A 13 -19.26 5.63 10.23
C THR A 13 -19.06 4.38 11.09
N CYS A 14 -17.81 4.01 11.38
CA CYS A 14 -17.51 2.89 12.26
C CYS A 14 -17.97 3.15 13.70
N ALA A 15 -17.68 4.32 14.24
CA ALA A 15 -18.08 4.69 15.60
C ALA A 15 -19.61 4.63 15.76
N ASN A 16 -20.36 5.21 14.83
CA ASN A 16 -21.81 5.16 14.84
C ASN A 16 -22.36 3.73 14.73
N LEU A 17 -21.71 2.86 13.95
CA LEU A 17 -22.14 1.48 13.78
C LEU A 17 -22.01 0.65 15.07
N TYR A 18 -20.92 0.84 15.81
CA TYR A 18 -20.66 0.07 17.03
C TYR A 18 -21.27 0.71 18.29
N LEU A 19 -21.44 2.04 18.33
CA LEU A 19 -22.09 2.75 19.44
C LEU A 19 -23.61 2.57 19.43
N ASN A 20 -24.25 2.57 18.26
CA ASN A 20 -25.70 2.42 18.13
C ASN A 20 -26.11 0.95 17.96
N GLY A 21 -25.32 0.03 18.54
CA GLY A 21 -25.34 -1.41 18.29
C GLY A 21 -26.73 -1.95 17.98
N GLU A 22 -26.94 -2.35 16.72
CA GLU A 22 -28.08 -3.20 16.39
C GLU A 22 -27.94 -4.52 17.18
N ASP A 23 -29.06 -5.12 17.60
CA ASP A 23 -29.18 -6.28 18.51
C ASP A 23 -28.36 -7.55 18.15
N ASN A 24 -27.58 -7.52 17.06
CA ASN A 24 -26.87 -8.65 16.48
C ASN A 24 -25.36 -8.69 16.76
N ILE A 25 -24.77 -7.68 17.43
CA ILE A 25 -23.36 -7.73 17.85
C ILE A 25 -23.29 -8.08 19.35
N PRO A 26 -22.49 -9.08 19.76
CA PRO A 26 -22.22 -9.32 21.18
C PRO A 26 -21.65 -8.07 21.86
N ALA A 27 -22.17 -7.71 23.04
CA ALA A 27 -21.82 -6.46 23.72
C ALA A 27 -20.31 -6.32 23.98
N ASP A 28 -19.63 -7.40 24.35
CA ASP A 28 -18.18 -7.43 24.57
C ASP A 28 -17.38 -7.13 23.28
N VAL A 29 -17.88 -7.58 22.13
CA VAL A 29 -17.29 -7.32 20.82
C VAL A 29 -17.55 -5.87 20.40
N ALA A 30 -18.77 -5.36 20.61
CA ALA A 30 -19.12 -3.97 20.32
C ALA A 30 -18.28 -2.98 21.15
N ASP A 31 -18.10 -3.26 22.44
CA ASP A 31 -17.24 -2.47 23.34
C ASP A 31 -15.79 -2.50 22.88
N THR A 32 -15.29 -3.68 22.50
CA THR A 32 -13.92 -3.85 22.01
C THR A 32 -13.69 -3.08 20.71
N PHE A 33 -14.64 -3.15 19.76
CA PHE A 33 -14.57 -2.40 18.51
C PHE A 33 -14.68 -0.90 18.74
N THR A 34 -15.58 -0.44 19.60
CA THR A 34 -15.67 0.97 19.97
C THR A 34 -14.34 1.50 20.50
N LEU A 35 -13.72 0.77 21.42
CA LEU A 35 -12.41 1.17 21.96
C LEU A 35 -11.30 1.12 20.90
N LEU A 36 -11.34 0.12 19.99
CA LEU A 36 -10.40 0.03 18.87
C LEU A 36 -10.51 1.26 17.97
N ILE A 37 -11.73 1.69 17.59
CA ILE A 37 -11.96 2.87 16.77
C ILE A 37 -11.44 4.14 17.45
N GLU A 38 -11.66 4.30 18.76
CA GLU A 38 -11.13 5.43 19.52
C GLU A 38 -9.59 5.46 19.54
N LYS A 39 -8.93 4.29 19.58
CA LYS A 39 -7.46 4.22 19.43
C LYS A 39 -6.99 4.60 18.04
N LEU A 40 -7.68 4.17 16.98
CA LEU A 40 -7.35 4.56 15.61
C LEU A 40 -7.58 6.07 15.37
N LYS A 41 -8.65 6.63 15.91
CA LYS A 41 -8.93 8.07 15.92
C LYS A 41 -7.83 8.84 16.64
N THR A 42 -7.43 8.39 17.82
CA THR A 42 -6.32 8.96 18.59
C THR A 42 -5.01 8.92 17.79
N CYS A 43 -4.71 7.80 17.11
CA CYS A 43 -3.54 7.70 16.23
C CYS A 43 -3.55 8.80 15.16
N ARG A 44 -4.68 8.98 14.47
CA ARG A 44 -4.78 9.96 13.38
C ARG A 44 -4.60 11.39 13.87
N SER A 45 -5.18 11.75 15.01
CA SER A 45 -5.09 13.10 15.58
C SER A 45 -3.70 13.44 16.15
N ASN A 46 -2.85 12.45 16.40
CA ASN A 46 -1.50 12.68 16.92
C ASN A 46 -0.53 13.07 15.81
N SER A 47 0.31 14.09 16.03
CA SER A 47 1.42 14.43 15.13
C SER A 47 2.71 13.67 15.43
N VAL A 48 2.83 13.13 16.65
CA VAL A 48 4.04 12.46 17.14
C VAL A 48 4.06 10.99 16.71
N LYS A 49 5.06 10.60 15.90
CA LYS A 49 5.24 9.22 15.40
C LYS A 49 5.11 8.15 16.49
N ARG A 50 5.83 8.31 17.60
CA ARG A 50 5.82 7.34 18.71
C ARG A 50 4.43 7.18 19.33
N SER A 51 3.65 8.26 19.40
CA SER A 51 2.27 8.22 19.89
C SER A 51 1.35 7.51 18.91
N LYS A 52 1.51 7.75 17.59
CA LYS A 52 0.80 7.01 16.54
C LYS A 52 1.03 5.50 16.64
N GLU A 53 2.30 5.09 16.72
CA GLU A 53 2.69 3.69 16.83
C GLU A 53 2.11 3.04 18.09
N ARG A 54 2.13 3.74 19.23
CA ARG A 54 1.53 3.26 20.47
C ARG A 54 0.02 3.08 20.34
N SER A 55 -0.70 4.05 19.76
CA SER A 55 -2.15 3.95 19.58
C SER A 55 -2.53 2.80 18.65
N ILE A 56 -1.76 2.55 17.58
CA ILE A 56 -1.98 1.41 16.68
C ILE A 56 -1.67 0.08 17.37
N GLU A 57 -0.62 0.02 18.20
CA GLU A 57 -0.33 -1.18 18.98
C GLU A 57 -1.49 -1.49 19.95
N GLU A 58 -1.99 -0.49 20.67
CA GLU A 58 -3.15 -0.64 21.55
C GLU A 58 -4.39 -1.11 20.78
N ALA A 59 -4.65 -0.57 19.58
CA ALA A 59 -5.73 -1.03 18.70
C ALA A 59 -5.56 -2.51 18.27
N SER A 60 -4.33 -2.90 17.91
CA SER A 60 -4.02 -4.28 17.52
C SER A 60 -4.23 -5.26 18.68
N GLN A 61 -3.86 -4.87 19.91
CA GLN A 61 -4.09 -5.69 21.09
C GLN A 61 -5.57 -5.84 21.43
N LEU A 62 -6.41 -4.84 21.10
CA LEU A 62 -7.86 -4.95 21.25
C LEU A 62 -8.46 -5.94 20.26
N LEU A 63 -8.08 -5.87 18.97
CA LEU A 63 -8.58 -6.81 17.97
C LEU A 63 -8.22 -8.27 18.32
N LYS A 64 -7.01 -8.50 18.85
CA LYS A 64 -6.57 -9.82 19.33
C LYS A 64 -7.39 -10.40 20.47
N LYS A 65 -8.12 -9.59 21.23
CA LYS A 65 -9.01 -10.07 22.30
C LYS A 65 -10.30 -10.65 21.74
N VAL A 66 -10.71 -10.25 20.55
CA VAL A 66 -11.91 -10.78 19.90
C VAL A 66 -11.61 -12.17 19.37
N GLN A 67 -12.37 -13.17 19.83
CA GLN A 67 -12.15 -14.54 19.41
C GLN A 67 -12.50 -14.70 17.92
N GLN A 68 -11.75 -15.54 17.20
CA GLN A 68 -12.00 -15.79 15.78
C GLN A 68 -13.43 -16.28 15.52
N GLN A 69 -14.00 -17.07 16.43
CA GLN A 69 -15.40 -17.54 16.34
C GLN A 69 -16.39 -16.39 16.43
N GLN A 70 -16.14 -15.42 17.31
CA GLN A 70 -16.96 -14.22 17.43
C GLN A 70 -16.89 -13.39 16.14
N LEU A 71 -15.70 -13.25 15.54
CA LEU A 71 -15.56 -12.56 14.26
C LEU A 71 -16.28 -13.28 13.12
N ARG A 72 -16.27 -14.62 13.09
CA ARG A 72 -16.93 -15.42 12.05
C ARG A 72 -18.45 -15.32 12.03
N VAL A 73 -19.07 -15.11 13.19
CA VAL A 73 -20.53 -14.95 13.27
C VAL A 73 -20.98 -13.52 12.97
N LEU A 74 -20.06 -12.56 12.92
CA LEU A 74 -20.40 -11.19 12.54
C LEU A 74 -20.81 -11.10 11.07
N GLN A 75 -21.87 -10.34 10.82
CA GLN A 75 -22.29 -10.01 9.47
C GLN A 75 -21.25 -9.12 8.77
N ILE A 76 -21.15 -9.24 7.45
CA ILE A 76 -20.22 -8.45 6.61
C ILE A 76 -20.38 -6.95 6.85
N LYS A 77 -21.61 -6.46 7.10
CA LYS A 77 -21.88 -5.04 7.38
C LYS A 77 -21.10 -4.49 8.58
N TYR A 78 -20.68 -5.34 9.51
CA TYR A 78 -19.84 -4.95 10.65
C TYR A 78 -18.35 -5.10 10.35
N ILE A 79 -17.94 -6.07 9.54
CA ILE A 79 -16.51 -6.29 9.23
C ILE A 79 -16.02 -5.30 8.17
N LEU A 80 -16.83 -5.05 7.14
CA LEU A 80 -16.45 -4.24 5.99
C LEU A 80 -15.99 -2.81 6.37
N PRO A 81 -16.70 -2.04 7.21
CA PRO A 81 -16.24 -0.71 7.62
C PRO A 81 -14.90 -0.73 8.34
N LEU A 82 -14.64 -1.77 9.13
CA LEU A 82 -13.35 -1.95 9.81
C LEU A 82 -12.22 -2.21 8.82
N VAL A 83 -12.44 -3.11 7.83
CA VAL A 83 -11.46 -3.35 6.75
C VAL A 83 -11.15 -2.05 6.02
N ARG A 84 -12.18 -1.31 5.61
CA ARG A 84 -12.05 -0.01 4.93
C ARG A 84 -11.25 1.00 5.76
N LEU A 85 -11.52 1.06 7.07
CA LEU A 85 -10.78 1.94 7.97
C LEU A 85 -9.30 1.57 8.06
N LEU A 86 -8.98 0.29 8.21
CA LEU A 86 -7.59 -0.17 8.30
C LEU A 86 -6.80 0.14 7.02
N ILE A 87 -7.41 -0.08 5.86
CA ILE A 87 -6.81 0.29 4.56
C ILE A 87 -6.61 1.80 4.49
N ALA A 88 -7.65 2.59 4.80
CA ALA A 88 -7.58 4.05 4.76
C ALA A 88 -6.47 4.61 5.68
N MET A 89 -6.31 4.03 6.87
CA MET A 89 -5.23 4.38 7.80
C MET A 89 -3.84 4.04 7.25
N GLN A 90 -3.66 2.93 6.54
CA GLN A 90 -2.39 2.60 5.89
C GLN A 90 -2.06 3.62 4.78
N LEU A 91 -3.05 3.98 3.96
CA LEU A 91 -2.89 4.93 2.86
C LEU A 91 -2.62 6.38 3.34
N GLU A 92 -3.01 6.73 4.56
CA GLU A 92 -2.72 8.03 5.18
C GLU A 92 -1.30 8.12 5.75
N MET A 93 -0.68 6.99 6.12
CA MET A 93 0.61 6.93 6.80
C MET A 93 1.64 6.02 6.13
N PRO A 94 1.82 6.05 4.79
CA PRO A 94 2.66 5.10 4.07
C PRO A 94 4.15 5.17 4.44
N HIS A 95 4.58 6.25 5.10
CA HIS A 95 5.96 6.47 5.56
C HIS A 95 6.26 5.86 6.95
N ILE A 96 5.27 5.33 7.66
CA ILE A 96 5.44 4.72 9.00
C ILE A 96 5.34 3.19 8.89
N SER A 97 6.44 2.55 8.48
CA SER A 97 6.50 1.09 8.22
C SER A 97 5.98 0.23 9.38
N THR A 98 6.41 0.54 10.61
CA THR A 98 5.96 -0.13 11.85
C THR A 98 4.45 -0.06 12.05
N ALA A 99 3.85 1.10 11.82
CA ALA A 99 2.40 1.29 11.86
C ALA A 99 1.69 0.51 10.73
N CYS A 100 2.24 0.56 9.51
CA CYS A 100 1.67 -0.13 8.36
C CYS A 100 1.64 -1.65 8.56
N ARG A 101 2.73 -2.24 9.07
CA ARG A 101 2.79 -3.67 9.41
C ARG A 101 1.77 -4.06 10.47
N LYS A 102 1.49 -3.18 11.43
CA LYS A 102 0.51 -3.45 12.49
C LYS A 102 -0.93 -3.35 11.97
N LEU A 103 -1.20 -2.39 11.10
CA LEU A 103 -2.46 -2.33 10.36
C LEU A 103 -2.64 -3.58 9.48
N ASP A 104 -1.58 -4.05 8.81
CA ASP A 104 -1.59 -5.28 8.03
C ASP A 104 -1.85 -6.52 8.88
N GLN A 105 -1.26 -6.61 10.07
CA GLN A 105 -1.55 -7.70 11.02
C GLN A 105 -3.04 -7.73 11.40
N MET A 106 -3.65 -6.57 11.63
CA MET A 106 -5.09 -6.51 11.90
C MET A 106 -5.92 -6.94 10.68
N MET A 107 -5.54 -6.52 9.47
CA MET A 107 -6.21 -6.98 8.24
C MET A 107 -6.04 -8.49 8.02
N GLN A 108 -4.87 -9.06 8.34
CA GLN A 108 -4.65 -10.51 8.27
C GLN A 108 -5.59 -11.27 9.20
N GLN A 109 -5.80 -10.78 10.43
CA GLN A 109 -6.78 -11.38 11.35
C GLN A 109 -8.21 -11.37 10.76
N LEU A 110 -8.60 -10.28 10.08
CA LEU A 110 -9.89 -10.21 9.40
C LEU A 110 -9.93 -11.12 8.16
N SER A 111 -8.81 -11.31 7.47
CA SER A 111 -8.72 -12.20 6.31
C SER A 111 -8.89 -13.69 6.67
N GLU A 112 -8.59 -14.08 7.91
CA GLU A 112 -8.89 -15.43 8.40
C GLU A 112 -10.39 -15.71 8.53
N VAL A 113 -11.21 -14.65 8.56
CA VAL A 113 -12.67 -14.72 8.68
C VAL A 113 -13.30 -14.59 7.30
N ASN A 114 -12.87 -13.59 6.54
CA ASN A 114 -13.36 -13.34 5.18
C ASN A 114 -12.23 -12.79 4.31
N ARG A 115 -11.47 -13.71 3.69
CA ARG A 115 -10.34 -13.38 2.82
C ARG A 115 -10.77 -12.58 1.59
N SER A 116 -11.87 -12.96 0.94
CA SER A 116 -12.32 -12.31 -0.29
C SER A 116 -12.68 -10.85 -0.02
N LEU A 117 -13.39 -10.56 1.07
CA LEU A 117 -13.72 -9.20 1.47
C LEU A 117 -12.48 -8.32 1.65
N VAL A 118 -11.47 -8.81 2.35
CA VAL A 118 -10.22 -8.05 2.60
C VAL A 118 -9.44 -7.86 1.30
N PHE A 119 -9.39 -8.89 0.46
CA PHE A 119 -8.70 -8.85 -0.82
C PHE A 119 -9.38 -7.87 -1.79
N GLU A 120 -10.70 -7.98 -2.00
CA GLU A 120 -11.48 -7.15 -2.93
C GLU A 120 -11.43 -5.66 -2.55
N GLU A 121 -11.50 -5.34 -1.26
CA GLU A 121 -11.40 -3.94 -0.80
C GLU A 121 -9.97 -3.38 -0.98
N MET A 122 -8.93 -4.20 -0.76
CA MET A 122 -7.55 -3.80 -1.04
C MET A 122 -7.31 -3.65 -2.55
N GLU A 123 -7.83 -4.58 -3.36
CA GLU A 123 -7.77 -4.54 -4.82
C GLU A 123 -8.42 -3.28 -5.36
N ALA A 124 -9.64 -2.97 -4.91
CA ALA A 124 -10.34 -1.75 -5.31
C ALA A 124 -9.50 -0.49 -4.98
N CYS A 125 -8.81 -0.46 -3.84
CA CYS A 125 -7.89 0.62 -3.49
C CYS A 125 -6.67 0.68 -4.41
N VAL A 126 -6.04 -0.46 -4.66
CA VAL A 126 -4.83 -0.59 -5.48
C VAL A 126 -5.10 -0.21 -6.94
N MET A 127 -6.22 -0.64 -7.52
CA MET A 127 -6.60 -0.31 -8.90
C MET A 127 -6.71 1.20 -9.11
N THR A 128 -7.17 1.96 -8.10
CA THR A 128 -7.22 3.43 -8.20
C THR A 128 -5.86 4.12 -8.35
N LEU A 129 -4.76 3.42 -8.07
CA LEU A 129 -3.39 3.94 -8.27
C LEU A 129 -2.88 3.72 -9.69
N VAL A 130 -3.33 2.67 -10.36
CA VAL A 130 -2.82 2.26 -11.69
C VAL A 130 -3.78 2.61 -12.82
N ASP A 131 -5.08 2.74 -12.55
CA ASP A 131 -6.11 3.08 -13.53
C ASP A 131 -6.14 4.59 -13.87
N THR A 132 -5.40 5.42 -13.14
CA THR A 132 -5.29 6.85 -13.43
C THR A 132 -4.37 7.10 -14.62
N GLU A 133 -4.73 8.02 -15.50
CA GLU A 133 -3.85 8.49 -16.57
C GLU A 133 -2.65 9.31 -16.04
N GLN A 134 -2.76 9.83 -14.81
CA GLN A 134 -1.72 10.65 -14.20
C GLN A 134 -0.49 9.82 -13.83
N ILE A 135 0.69 10.44 -13.93
CA ILE A 135 1.94 9.85 -13.44
C ILE A 135 1.88 9.75 -11.91
N LEU A 136 2.42 8.67 -11.35
CA LEU A 136 2.44 8.43 -9.91
C LEU A 136 3.11 9.59 -9.16
N SER A 137 2.39 10.18 -8.21
CA SER A 137 2.93 11.21 -7.32
C SER A 137 3.91 10.62 -6.30
N VAL A 138 4.60 11.48 -5.54
CA VAL A 138 5.43 11.06 -4.39
C VAL A 138 4.62 10.21 -3.41
N LYS A 139 3.39 10.63 -3.09
CA LYS A 139 2.50 9.88 -2.18
C LYS A 139 2.14 8.52 -2.76
N ASP A 140 1.92 8.43 -4.06
CA ASP A 140 1.55 7.17 -4.72
C ASP A 140 2.70 6.18 -4.72
N LEU A 141 3.91 6.65 -5.01
CA LEU A 141 5.10 5.82 -4.91
C LEU A 141 5.37 5.36 -3.46
N GLN A 142 5.12 6.21 -2.46
CA GLN A 142 5.19 5.80 -1.05
C GLN A 142 4.18 4.69 -0.74
N ILE A 143 2.94 4.82 -1.23
CA ILE A 143 1.90 3.78 -1.06
C ILE A 143 2.29 2.48 -1.76
N VAL A 144 2.75 2.54 -3.02
CA VAL A 144 3.24 1.37 -3.77
C VAL A 144 4.34 0.67 -2.98
N CYS A 145 5.37 1.40 -2.55
CA CYS A 145 6.47 0.83 -1.76
C CYS A 145 5.97 0.20 -0.46
N MET A 146 5.09 0.88 0.27
CA MET A 146 4.52 0.39 1.52
C MET A 146 3.69 -0.88 1.32
N LEU A 147 2.85 -0.94 0.29
CA LEU A 147 2.03 -2.12 0.00
C LEU A 147 2.90 -3.31 -0.45
N LEU A 148 3.96 -3.07 -1.21
CA LEU A 148 4.91 -4.10 -1.59
C LEU A 148 5.69 -4.63 -0.38
N GLU A 149 6.20 -3.76 0.49
CA GLU A 149 7.12 -4.10 1.57
C GLU A 149 6.40 -4.54 2.85
N ASP A 150 5.42 -3.77 3.29
CA ASP A 150 4.86 -3.81 4.64
C ASP A 150 3.44 -4.38 4.71
N SER A 151 2.77 -4.58 3.57
CA SER A 151 1.44 -5.20 3.51
C SER A 151 1.45 -6.56 2.83
N THR A 152 1.02 -7.60 3.55
CA THR A 152 0.88 -8.94 2.99
C THR A 152 -0.29 -9.01 2.03
N VAL A 153 -1.43 -8.40 2.38
CA VAL A 153 -2.61 -8.31 1.50
C VAL A 153 -2.29 -7.43 0.29
N GLY A 154 -1.68 -6.26 0.50
CA GLY A 154 -1.29 -5.35 -0.57
C GLY A 154 -0.35 -6.00 -1.58
N ARG A 155 0.67 -6.72 -1.11
CA ARG A 155 1.60 -7.47 -1.97
C ARG A 155 0.91 -8.62 -2.70
N GLU A 156 -0.07 -9.28 -2.09
CA GLU A 156 -0.87 -10.31 -2.77
C GLU A 156 -1.67 -9.73 -3.94
N VAL A 157 -2.33 -8.59 -3.73
CA VAL A 157 -3.03 -7.86 -4.79
C VAL A 157 -2.03 -7.41 -5.88
N TRP A 158 -0.85 -6.91 -5.50
CA TRP A 158 0.16 -6.52 -6.47
C TRP A 158 0.70 -7.67 -7.31
N ARG A 159 0.71 -8.92 -6.82
CA ARG A 159 1.03 -10.07 -7.67
C ARG A 159 0.01 -10.29 -8.78
N GLN A 160 -1.26 -9.96 -8.57
CA GLN A 160 -2.28 -10.07 -9.62
C GLN A 160 -2.26 -8.86 -10.56
N ALA A 161 -1.95 -7.68 -10.02
CA ALA A 161 -1.93 -6.42 -10.75
C ALA A 161 -0.53 -5.98 -11.24
N TYR A 162 0.45 -6.88 -11.19
CA TYR A 162 1.85 -6.53 -11.50
C TYR A 162 2.06 -5.94 -12.90
N PRO A 163 1.33 -6.33 -13.98
CA PRO A 163 1.57 -5.74 -15.30
C PRO A 163 1.18 -4.26 -15.31
N SER A 164 0.03 -3.91 -14.73
CA SER A 164 -0.43 -2.53 -14.61
C SER A 164 0.52 -1.70 -13.76
N LEU A 165 1.00 -2.25 -12.63
CA LEU A 165 1.99 -1.58 -11.79
C LEU A 165 3.30 -1.34 -12.55
N LEU A 166 3.78 -2.34 -13.29
CA LEU A 166 5.02 -2.26 -14.07
C LEU A 166 4.95 -1.18 -15.15
N CYS A 167 3.85 -1.14 -15.91
CA CYS A 167 3.60 -0.06 -16.87
C CYS A 167 3.62 1.30 -16.17
N LYS A 168 2.91 1.44 -15.04
CA LYS A 168 2.81 2.71 -14.32
C LYS A 168 4.13 3.18 -13.73
N VAL A 169 4.94 2.25 -13.23
CA VAL A 169 6.30 2.56 -12.76
C VAL A 169 7.20 2.94 -13.93
N ALA A 170 7.09 2.28 -15.09
CA ALA A 170 7.88 2.62 -16.27
C ALA A 170 7.61 4.04 -16.79
N GLU A 171 6.37 4.53 -16.72
CA GLU A 171 6.00 5.91 -17.08
C GLU A 171 6.72 6.97 -16.24
N VAL A 172 7.11 6.63 -15.01
CA VAL A 172 7.80 7.55 -14.09
C VAL A 172 9.25 7.80 -14.54
N PHE A 173 9.91 6.79 -15.11
CA PHE A 173 11.35 6.84 -15.36
C PHE A 173 11.81 7.92 -16.35
N PRO A 174 11.18 8.11 -17.54
CA PRO A 174 11.58 9.18 -18.46
C PRO A 174 11.56 10.55 -17.78
N VAL A 175 10.47 10.86 -17.08
CA VAL A 175 10.28 12.16 -16.42
C VAL A 175 11.20 12.32 -15.19
N ALA A 176 11.44 11.25 -14.42
CA ALA A 176 12.29 11.28 -13.23
C ALA A 176 13.79 11.30 -13.55
N MET A 177 14.21 10.80 -14.72
CA MET A 177 15.62 10.61 -15.06
C MET A 177 16.16 11.69 -16.01
N GLU A 178 15.34 12.34 -16.83
CA GLU A 178 15.80 13.29 -17.86
C GLU A 178 16.22 14.68 -17.34
N GLN A 179 15.76 15.12 -16.16
CA GLN A 179 16.06 16.49 -15.68
C GLN A 179 16.84 16.51 -14.36
N GLU A 180 18.17 16.45 -14.42
CA GLU A 180 19.04 16.49 -13.22
C GLU A 180 18.94 17.79 -12.40
N ALA A 181 18.68 18.95 -13.04
CA ALA A 181 18.67 20.26 -12.37
C ALA A 181 17.38 20.57 -11.58
N THR A 182 16.25 19.97 -11.96
CA THR A 182 14.91 20.14 -11.33
C THR A 182 14.45 18.86 -10.62
N ARG A 183 15.36 17.88 -10.51
CA ARG A 183 15.07 16.54 -10.04
C ARG A 183 14.51 16.55 -8.62
N ASN A 184 13.24 16.20 -8.47
CA ASN A 184 12.70 15.87 -7.16
C ASN A 184 13.39 14.58 -6.69
N ARG A 185 14.40 14.74 -5.83
CA ARG A 185 15.25 13.64 -5.34
C ARG A 185 14.42 12.56 -4.65
N GLU A 186 13.40 12.95 -3.89
CA GLU A 186 12.51 12.01 -3.20
C GLU A 186 11.71 11.19 -4.22
N TRP A 187 11.11 11.85 -5.20
CA TRP A 187 10.33 11.18 -6.24
C TRP A 187 11.17 10.16 -7.03
N CYS A 188 12.39 10.53 -7.40
CA CYS A 188 13.31 9.66 -8.11
C CYS A 188 13.76 8.47 -7.25
N TYR A 189 14.11 8.73 -5.99
CA TYR A 189 14.47 7.67 -5.04
C TYR A 189 13.33 6.67 -4.89
N LEU A 190 12.09 7.14 -4.73
CA LEU A 190 10.92 6.29 -4.57
C LEU A 190 10.58 5.52 -5.85
N ALA A 191 10.77 6.09 -7.04
CA ALA A 191 10.56 5.40 -8.31
C ALA A 191 11.53 4.21 -8.46
N VAL A 192 12.82 4.45 -8.17
CA VAL A 192 13.84 3.40 -8.16
C VAL A 192 13.52 2.37 -7.07
N LYS A 193 13.15 2.81 -5.86
CA LYS A 193 12.76 1.92 -4.76
C LYS A 193 11.59 1.01 -5.17
N ALA A 194 10.52 1.57 -5.73
CA ALA A 194 9.34 0.82 -6.16
C ALA A 194 9.73 -0.25 -7.21
N CYS A 195 10.52 0.13 -8.21
CA CYS A 195 11.02 -0.80 -9.21
C CYS A 195 11.84 -1.96 -8.60
N LEU A 196 12.82 -1.63 -7.74
CA LEU A 196 13.64 -2.66 -7.09
C LEU A 196 12.78 -3.59 -6.22
N GLN A 197 11.82 -3.03 -5.49
CA GLN A 197 10.90 -3.82 -4.66
C GLN A 197 10.01 -4.72 -5.49
N MET A 198 9.52 -4.28 -6.65
CA MET A 198 8.78 -5.16 -7.56
C MET A 198 9.66 -6.32 -8.03
N PHE A 199 10.88 -6.06 -8.48
CA PHE A 199 11.78 -7.10 -8.98
C PHE A 199 12.16 -8.11 -7.89
N GLN A 200 12.27 -7.66 -6.64
CA GLN A 200 12.62 -8.52 -5.50
C GLN A 200 11.42 -9.27 -4.92
N LEU A 201 10.29 -8.60 -4.74
CA LEU A 201 9.15 -9.12 -3.98
C LEU A 201 8.09 -9.78 -4.87
N LEU A 202 8.10 -9.49 -6.17
CA LEU A 202 7.29 -10.11 -7.22
C LEU A 202 8.18 -10.84 -8.23
N GLN A 203 9.27 -11.44 -7.76
CA GLN A 203 10.25 -12.10 -8.63
C GLN A 203 9.63 -13.22 -9.48
N GLY A 204 8.60 -13.92 -8.97
CA GLY A 204 7.94 -15.00 -9.70
C GLY A 204 7.19 -14.49 -10.93
N GLU A 205 6.68 -13.26 -10.85
CA GLU A 205 5.90 -12.60 -11.89
C GLU A 205 6.80 -11.83 -12.87
N VAL A 206 7.85 -11.17 -12.37
CA VAL A 206 8.68 -10.25 -13.16
C VAL A 206 9.90 -10.92 -13.79
N ALA A 207 10.49 -11.94 -13.16
CA ALA A 207 11.69 -12.59 -13.70
C ALA A 207 11.50 -13.15 -15.12
N PRO A 208 10.37 -13.80 -15.47
CA PRO A 208 10.12 -14.24 -16.84
C PRO A 208 10.22 -13.11 -17.87
N LEU A 209 9.71 -11.91 -17.53
CA LEU A 209 9.73 -10.73 -18.41
C LEU A 209 11.14 -10.19 -18.69
N VAL A 210 12.09 -10.41 -17.76
CA VAL A 210 13.46 -9.92 -17.88
C VAL A 210 14.35 -10.92 -18.64
N TRP A 211 14.13 -12.22 -18.42
CA TRP A 211 15.09 -13.26 -18.78
C TRP A 211 14.68 -14.14 -19.96
N GLU A 212 13.40 -14.17 -20.34
CA GLU A 212 12.96 -14.96 -21.49
C GLU A 212 13.28 -14.22 -22.80
N LYS A 213 13.88 -14.94 -23.76
CA LYS A 213 14.38 -14.34 -25.01
C LYS A 213 13.30 -13.66 -25.85
N ASP A 214 12.04 -14.07 -25.69
CA ASP A 214 10.89 -13.58 -26.44
C ASP A 214 10.02 -12.60 -25.61
N SER A 215 10.33 -12.39 -24.34
CA SER A 215 9.49 -11.62 -23.41
C SER A 215 9.78 -10.13 -23.43
N GLY A 216 10.07 -9.54 -24.60
CA GLY A 216 10.49 -8.15 -24.80
C GLY A 216 9.49 -7.08 -24.33
N ASP A 217 9.16 -7.10 -23.04
CA ASP A 217 8.19 -6.25 -22.40
C ASP A 217 8.76 -4.83 -22.39
N LEU A 218 8.03 -3.95 -23.06
CA LEU A 218 8.47 -2.58 -23.30
C LEU A 218 8.63 -1.81 -21.99
N ALA A 219 7.83 -2.12 -20.97
CA ALA A 219 7.91 -1.46 -19.68
C ALA A 219 9.20 -1.86 -18.93
N VAL A 220 9.53 -3.16 -18.90
CA VAL A 220 10.82 -3.64 -18.36
C VAL A 220 12.00 -3.03 -19.11
N GLN A 221 11.98 -3.05 -20.45
CA GLN A 221 13.06 -2.48 -21.26
C GLN A 221 13.24 -0.98 -21.02
N ASN A 222 12.13 -0.24 -20.92
CA ASN A 222 12.14 1.18 -20.62
C ASN A 222 12.78 1.44 -19.25
N ILE A 223 12.41 0.69 -18.23
CA ILE A 223 13.01 0.82 -16.89
C ILE A 223 14.52 0.52 -16.94
N LEU A 224 14.91 -0.62 -17.53
CA LEU A 224 16.32 -1.05 -17.57
C LEU A 224 17.21 -0.07 -18.34
N ARG A 225 16.71 0.54 -19.43
CA ARG A 225 17.44 1.56 -20.19
C ARG A 225 17.85 2.76 -19.32
N HIS A 226 16.98 3.18 -18.41
CA HIS A 226 17.23 4.31 -17.52
C HIS A 226 18.10 3.93 -16.32
N LEU A 227 18.00 2.69 -15.81
CA LEU A 227 18.78 2.21 -14.67
C LEU A 227 20.21 1.77 -15.04
N MET A 228 20.39 1.23 -16.24
CA MET A 228 21.65 0.74 -16.77
C MET A 228 21.92 1.42 -18.12
N PRO A 229 22.23 2.73 -18.15
CA PRO A 229 22.62 3.37 -19.39
C PRO A 229 23.82 2.61 -19.92
N SER A 230 23.67 2.04 -21.13
CA SER A 230 24.72 1.28 -21.79
C SER A 230 26.01 2.09 -21.75
N SER A 231 27.07 1.51 -21.21
CA SER A 231 28.40 2.11 -21.04
C SER A 231 29.10 2.52 -22.36
N SER A 232 28.37 2.51 -23.48
CA SER A 232 28.87 2.84 -24.82
C SER A 232 28.86 4.33 -25.16
N GLU A 233 28.31 5.22 -24.33
CA GLU A 233 28.24 6.67 -24.62
C GLU A 233 29.31 7.53 -23.92
N ARG A 234 30.31 6.92 -23.27
CA ARG A 234 31.50 7.65 -22.79
C ARG A 234 32.78 7.12 -23.39
N ALA A 235 32.94 7.27 -24.70
CA ALA A 235 34.28 7.31 -25.28
C ALA A 235 34.80 8.76 -25.18
N PRO A 236 35.92 9.03 -24.50
CA PRO A 236 36.54 10.34 -24.57
C PRO A 236 37.03 10.54 -26.00
N THR A 237 36.57 11.59 -26.67
CA THR A 237 37.20 12.10 -27.90
C THR A 237 38.60 12.58 -27.54
N GLY A 238 39.57 11.66 -27.55
CA GLY A 238 40.98 11.98 -27.53
C GLY A 238 41.33 12.62 -28.86
N THR A 239 41.46 13.94 -28.85
CA THR A 239 42.07 14.70 -29.94
C THR A 239 43.54 14.26 -30.06
N PRO A 240 44.03 13.83 -31.24
CA PRO A 240 45.46 13.61 -31.41
C PRO A 240 46.15 14.97 -31.45
N ALA A 241 47.22 15.09 -30.68
CA ALA A 241 48.15 16.21 -30.75
C ALA A 241 48.75 16.30 -32.16
N SER A 242 48.87 17.54 -32.66
CA SER A 242 49.80 17.93 -33.72
C SER A 242 50.64 19.08 -33.20
#